data_AF-A0AAD3N8D3-F1
#
_entry.id   AF-A0AAD3N8D3-F1
#
_cell.length_a   1.000
_cell.length_b   1.000
_cell.length_c   1.000
_cell.angle_alpha   90.00
_cell.angle_beta   90.00
_cell.angle_gamma   90.00
#
_symmetry.space_group_name_H-M   'P 1'
#
loop_
_entity.id
_entity.type
_entity.pdbx_description
1 polymer ?
#
loop_
_entity_poly.entity_id
_entity_poly.type
_entity_poly.pdbx_seq_one_letter_code
_entity_poly.pdbx_strand_id
1 'polypeptide(L)'
;GKQTTFTNFDAKTLLPPCLDYWTYDGSLTTPPLLESVTWIVLKEPISVSPAQMAKFRSLLFTGEGEAPCCMADNYRPPQPLKGRQVRASFK
;
A
#
# COMPACT_ATOMS: atom_id res chain seq x y z
N GLY A 1 -4.05 17.92 13.95
CA GLY A 1 -3.95 16.45 14.02
C GLY A 1 -3.02 16.06 15.15
N LYS A 2 -3.18 14.87 15.73
CA LYS A 2 -2.19 14.35 16.68
C LYS A 2 -0.90 14.02 15.95
N GLN A 3 0.24 14.37 16.53
CA GLN A 3 1.57 14.08 15.99
C GLN A 3 2.29 13.12 16.93
N THR A 4 3.06 12.19 16.37
CA THR A 4 3.93 11.30 17.13
C THR A 4 5.30 11.26 16.48
N THR A 5 6.33 11.04 17.28
CA THR A 5 7.70 10.87 16.80
C THR A 5 7.91 9.43 16.36
N PHE A 6 8.46 9.23 15.15
CA PHE A 6 8.77 7.92 14.60
C PHE A 6 10.18 7.93 14.00
N THR A 7 11.18 7.85 14.87
CA THR A 7 12.61 7.90 14.50
C THR A 7 13.23 6.51 14.50
N ASN A 8 14.39 6.38 13.84
CA ASN A 8 15.21 5.15 13.82
C ASN A 8 14.54 3.91 13.21
N PHE A 9 13.59 4.10 12.29
CA PHE A 9 12.98 3.00 11.54
C PHE A 9 13.73 2.75 10.22
N ASP A 10 14.22 1.53 10.00
CA ASP A 10 14.82 1.13 8.72
C ASP A 10 13.78 0.48 7.80
N ALA A 11 13.38 1.21 6.75
CA ALA A 11 12.39 0.73 5.78
C ALA A 11 12.89 -0.45 4.93
N LYS A 12 14.20 -0.69 4.83
CA LYS A 12 14.75 -1.83 4.07
C LYS A 12 14.32 -3.17 4.66
N THR A 13 13.99 -3.19 5.95
CA THR A 13 13.48 -4.37 6.65
C THR A 13 12.11 -4.85 6.12
N LEU A 14 11.42 -4.02 5.34
CA LEU A 14 10.15 -4.35 4.70
C LEU A 14 10.30 -4.85 3.26
N LEU A 15 11.52 -4.97 2.74
CA LEU A 15 11.75 -5.46 1.39
C LEU A 15 11.85 -6.99 1.37
N PRO A 16 11.28 -7.66 0.37
CA PRO A 16 11.53 -9.08 0.13
C PRO A 16 12.99 -9.30 -0.32
N PRO A 17 13.50 -10.54 -0.24
CA PRO A 17 14.83 -10.90 -0.74
C PRO A 17 15.00 -10.66 -2.25
N CYS A 18 13.99 -10.98 -3.07
CA CYS A 18 14.02 -10.75 -4.51
C CYS A 18 13.27 -9.46 -4.88
N LEU A 19 13.94 -8.63 -5.68
CA LEU A 19 13.39 -7.36 -6.16
C LEU A 19 12.85 -7.44 -7.58
N ASP A 20 12.58 -8.64 -8.10
CA ASP A 20 11.86 -8.78 -9.37
C ASP A 20 10.52 -8.03 -9.31
N TYR A 21 10.15 -7.33 -10.37
CA TYR A 21 8.99 -6.45 -10.35
C TYR A 21 8.24 -6.39 -11.68
N TRP A 22 6.98 -5.96 -11.59
CA TRP A 22 6.22 -5.42 -12.71
C TRP A 22 6.17 -3.90 -12.67
N THR A 23 6.12 -3.26 -13.83
CA THR A 23 6.01 -1.80 -13.95
C THR A 23 5.05 -1.34 -15.04
N TYR A 24 4.32 -0.26 -14.78
CA TYR A 24 3.39 0.39 -15.69
C TYR A 24 3.10 1.84 -15.26
N ASP A 25 2.68 2.69 -16.20
CA ASP A 25 2.24 4.06 -15.89
C ASP A 25 0.79 4.06 -15.38
N GLY A 26 0.54 4.75 -14.29
CA GLY A 26 -0.74 4.77 -13.61
C GLY A 26 -0.95 6.01 -12.78
N SER A 27 -1.83 5.87 -11.78
CA SER A 27 -2.25 6.96 -10.92
C SER A 27 -2.09 6.65 -9.45
N LEU A 28 -2.31 7.68 -8.63
CA LEU A 28 -2.66 7.52 -7.23
C LEU A 28 -3.91 6.64 -7.09
N THR A 29 -3.93 5.77 -6.09
CA THR A 29 -5.10 4.92 -5.78
C THR A 29 -6.11 5.61 -4.86
N THR A 30 -5.79 6.80 -4.36
CA THR A 30 -6.64 7.66 -3.54
C THR A 30 -6.86 9.01 -4.24
N PRO A 31 -7.99 9.70 -3.99
CA PRO A 31 -8.20 11.07 -4.48
C PRO A 31 -6.98 11.96 -4.21
N PRO A 32 -6.57 12.82 -5.17
CA PRO A 32 -7.28 13.17 -6.41
C PRO A 32 -7.07 12.20 -7.61
N LEU A 33 -6.52 11.00 -7.42
CA LEU A 33 -6.34 9.98 -8.47
C LEU A 33 -5.49 10.43 -9.67
N LEU A 34 -4.53 11.34 -9.44
CA LEU A 34 -3.66 11.89 -10.50
C LEU A 34 -2.87 10.80 -11.22
N GLU A 35 -2.89 10.84 -12.56
CA GLU A 35 -2.14 9.96 -13.46
C GLU A 35 -0.67 10.41 -13.59
N SER A 36 0.07 10.33 -12.47
CA SER A 36 1.43 10.84 -12.35
C SER A 36 2.41 9.82 -11.74
N VAL A 37 2.07 8.53 -11.76
CA VAL A 37 2.80 7.48 -11.03
C VAL A 37 3.33 6.43 -12.00
N THR A 38 4.64 6.18 -11.99
CA THR A 38 5.21 4.94 -12.52
C THR A 38 5.20 3.89 -11.41
N TRP A 39 4.35 2.87 -11.55
CA TRP A 39 4.24 1.80 -10.57
C TRP A 39 5.44 0.84 -10.68
N ILE A 40 5.96 0.41 -9.53
CA ILE A 40 6.88 -0.71 -9.38
C ILE A 40 6.27 -1.63 -8.33
N VAL A 41 5.79 -2.80 -8.76
CA VAL A 41 5.16 -3.79 -7.88
C VAL A 41 6.08 -4.98 -7.79
N LEU A 42 6.68 -5.19 -6.62
CA LEU A 42 7.56 -6.33 -6.37
C LEU A 42 6.78 -7.64 -6.48
N LYS A 43 7.40 -8.63 -7.11
CA LYS A 43 6.84 -9.96 -7.39
C LYS A 43 6.75 -10.81 -6.13
N GLU A 44 7.77 -10.73 -5.29
CA GLU A 44 7.82 -11.51 -4.06
C GLU A 44 7.10 -10.75 -2.93
N PRO A 45 6.09 -11.35 -2.27
CA PRO A 45 5.43 -10.75 -1.13
C PRO A 45 6.27 -10.89 0.14
N ILE A 46 6.04 -9.99 1.11
CA ILE A 46 6.51 -10.19 2.48
C ILE A 46 5.47 -10.94 3.30
N SER A 47 5.92 -11.76 4.24
CA SER A 47 5.04 -12.47 5.17
C SER A 47 4.83 -11.64 6.44
N VAL A 48 3.59 -11.59 6.92
CA VAL A 48 3.22 -10.96 8.18
C VAL A 48 2.37 -11.92 9.00
N SER A 49 2.53 -11.87 10.33
CA SER A 49 1.75 -12.69 11.24
C SER A 49 0.30 -12.19 11.35
N PRO A 50 -0.66 -13.08 11.70
CA PRO A 50 -2.03 -12.67 11.99
C PRO A 50 -2.14 -11.61 13.08
N ALA A 51 -1.27 -11.68 14.11
CA ALA A 51 -1.23 -10.71 15.20
C ALA A 51 -0.82 -9.31 14.71
N GLN A 52 0.15 -9.21 13.79
CA GLN A 52 0.52 -7.92 13.18
C GLN A 52 -0.65 -7.36 12.36
N MET A 53 -1.33 -8.19 11.56
CA MET A 53 -2.50 -7.74 10.80
C MET A 53 -3.67 -7.30 11.68
N ALA A 54 -3.89 -7.97 12.81
CA ALA A 54 -4.91 -7.57 13.77
C ALA A 54 -4.67 -6.16 14.33
N LYS A 55 -3.40 -5.74 14.49
CA LYS A 55 -3.07 -4.37 14.92
C LYS A 55 -3.50 -3.33 13.90
N PHE A 56 -3.29 -3.56 12.60
CA PHE A 56 -3.80 -2.64 11.57
C PHE A 56 -5.33 -2.56 11.59
N ARG A 57 -6.02 -3.70 11.74
CA ARG A 57 -7.50 -3.74 11.78
C ARG A 57 -8.11 -3.11 13.04
N SER A 58 -7.31 -2.86 14.08
CA SER A 58 -7.76 -2.16 15.28
C SER A 58 -7.74 -0.63 15.15
N LEU A 59 -7.19 -0.09 14.06
CA LEU A 59 -7.20 1.35 13.79
C LEU A 59 -8.61 1.82 13.41
N LEU A 60 -8.88 3.11 13.58
CA LEU A 60 -10.16 3.74 13.27
C LEU A 60 -10.00 4.78 12.16
N PHE A 61 -10.99 4.89 11.27
CA PHE A 61 -11.12 6.02 10.34
C PHE A 61 -11.59 7.29 11.04
N THR A 62 -12.31 7.13 12.15
CA THR A 62 -12.98 8.21 12.89
C THR A 62 -12.10 8.80 13.97
N GLY A 63 -12.33 10.08 14.28
CA GLY A 63 -11.64 10.82 15.33
C GLY A 63 -12.11 10.46 16.74
N GLU A 64 -11.47 11.06 17.74
CA GLU A 64 -11.91 10.94 19.14
C GLU A 64 -13.26 11.62 19.35
N GLY A 65 -14.17 10.94 20.03
CA GLY A 65 -15.54 11.42 20.29
C GLY A 65 -16.54 11.11 19.17
N GLU A 66 -16.10 10.51 18.07
CA GLU A 66 -16.98 10.03 16.99
C GLU A 66 -17.35 8.55 17.17
N ALA A 67 -18.44 8.12 16.53
CA ALA A 67 -18.82 6.71 16.52
C ALA A 67 -17.72 5.87 15.85
N PRO A 68 -17.25 4.77 16.47
CA PRO A 68 -16.09 4.04 15.98
C PRO A 68 -16.35 3.38 14.63
N CYS A 69 -15.51 3.69 13.64
CA CYS A 69 -15.47 3.02 12.34
C CYS A 69 -14.09 2.37 12.14
N CYS A 70 -14.03 1.05 12.13
CA CYS A 70 -12.77 0.33 11.97
C CYS A 70 -12.15 0.60 10.59
N MET A 71 -10.84 0.85 10.57
CA MET A 71 -10.06 1.02 9.36
C MET A 71 -9.78 -0.35 8.73
N ALA A 72 -10.75 -0.83 7.97
CA ALA A 72 -10.67 -2.06 7.18
C ALA A 72 -11.05 -1.77 5.73
N ASP A 73 -10.72 -2.70 4.83
CA ASP A 73 -11.08 -2.66 3.41
C ASP A 73 -10.74 -1.34 2.71
N ASN A 74 -9.63 -0.73 3.12
CA ASN A 74 -9.13 0.56 2.67
C ASN A 74 -8.30 0.47 1.37
N TYR A 75 -8.82 -0.27 0.41
CA TYR A 75 -8.19 -0.49 -0.89
C TYR A 75 -9.12 -0.09 -2.04
N ARG A 76 -8.53 0.24 -3.19
CA ARG A 76 -9.28 0.48 -4.43
C ARG A 76 -9.30 -0.81 -5.26
N PRO A 77 -10.44 -1.22 -5.85
CA PRO A 77 -10.49 -2.40 -6.71
C PRO A 77 -9.65 -2.19 -7.99
N PRO A 78 -9.21 -3.28 -8.65
CA PRO A 78 -8.54 -3.21 -9.95
C PRO A 78 -9.32 -2.35 -10.95
N GLN A 79 -8.59 -1.52 -11.71
CA GLN A 79 -9.16 -0.62 -12.71
C GLN A 79 -8.83 -1.14 -14.12
N PRO A 80 -9.60 -0.74 -15.15
CA PRO A 80 -9.31 -1.15 -16.52
C PRO A 80 -7.88 -0.84 -16.94
N LEU A 81 -7.21 -1.80 -17.59
CA LEU A 81 -5.84 -1.62 -18.07
C LEU A 81 -5.77 -0.56 -19.19
N LYS A 82 -6.85 -0.41 -19.97
CA LYS A 82 -6.90 0.40 -21.19
C LYS A 82 -5.75 0.00 -22.14
N GLY A 83 -5.14 0.95 -22.84
CA GLY A 83 -4.04 0.69 -23.78
C GLY A 83 -2.67 0.50 -23.15
N ARG A 84 -2.56 0.33 -21.83
CA ARG A 84 -1.28 0.22 -21.13
C ARG A 84 -0.71 -1.18 -21.25
N GLN A 85 0.61 -1.26 -21.31
CA GLN A 85 1.36 -2.52 -21.20
C GLN A 85 2.03 -2.62 -19.84
N VAL A 86 2.04 -3.82 -19.28
CA VAL A 86 2.79 -4.14 -18.06
C VAL A 86 4.10 -4.79 -18.47
N ARG A 87 5.22 -4.27 -17.98
CA ARG A 87 6.56 -4.82 -18.22
C ARG A 87 7.04 -5.57 -16.98
N ALA A 88 7.84 -6.62 -17.17
CA ALA A 88 8.48 -7.37 -16.09
C ALA A 88 10.00 -7.17 -16.13
N SER A 89 10.65 -7.21 -14.96
CA SER A 89 12.13 -7.19 -14.87
C SER A 89 12.77 -8.56 -15.11
N PHE A 90 11.96 -9.62 -15.11
CA PHE A 90 12.36 -11.01 -15.22
C PHE A 90 11.82 -11.64 -16.51
N LYS A 91 12.38 -12.80 -16.89
CA LYS A 91 11.96 -13.58 -18.06
C LYS A 91 10.87 -14.58 -17.70
#